data_AF-A0A355EKU0-F1
#
_entry.id   AF-A0A355EKU0-F1
#
_cell.length_a   1.000
_cell.length_b   1.000
_cell.length_c   1.000
_cell.angle_alpha   90.00
_cell.angle_beta   90.00
_cell.angle_gamma   90.00
#
_symmetry.space_group_name_H-M   'P 1'
#
loop_
_entity.id
_entity.type
_entity.pdbx_description
1 polymer ?
#
loop_
_entity_poly.entity_id
_entity_poly.type
_entity_poly.pdbx_seq_one_letter_code
_entity_poly.pdbx_strand_id
1 'polypeptide(L)'
;MKNKLCLLCLGAILLIGFLSTAAYAGPCRGNGWQPTFVHDLITPDGPYYVMPNGSFVKLQGNWTNHACSLIRSNGVRNSRGFTTCNEYTRIQCGCDAASRSNATCANFLRSKGYR
;
A
#
# COMPACT_ATOMS: atom_id res chain seq x y z
N MET A 1 11.98 -50.16 -41.89
CA MET A 1 12.29 -50.48 -40.48
C MET A 1 13.22 -49.42 -39.90
N LYS A 2 12.72 -48.51 -39.05
CA LYS A 2 13.37 -48.01 -37.82
C LYS A 2 12.48 -46.93 -37.20
N ASN A 3 11.84 -47.34 -36.10
CA ASN A 3 11.05 -46.51 -35.21
C ASN A 3 11.96 -45.78 -34.19
N LYS A 4 11.31 -44.83 -33.51
CA LYS A 4 11.57 -44.30 -32.17
C LYS A 4 12.46 -43.05 -32.12
N LEU A 5 11.79 -41.91 -31.94
CA LEU A 5 12.23 -40.91 -30.99
C LEU A 5 10.99 -40.29 -30.33
N CYS A 6 10.65 -40.81 -29.14
CA CYS A 6 9.69 -40.19 -28.24
C CYS A 6 10.28 -38.87 -27.75
N LEU A 7 9.68 -37.74 -28.13
CA LEU A 7 9.87 -36.47 -27.43
C LEU A 7 9.24 -36.59 -26.04
N LEU A 8 10.09 -36.73 -25.02
CA LEU A 8 9.70 -36.68 -23.61
C LEU A 8 9.51 -35.22 -23.19
N CYS A 9 8.25 -34.87 -22.98
CA CYS A 9 7.70 -33.99 -21.94
C CYS A 9 8.55 -32.78 -21.51
N LEU A 10 8.27 -31.62 -22.13
CA LEU A 10 8.38 -30.33 -21.46
C LEU A 10 7.53 -30.35 -20.18
N GLY A 11 8.17 -30.21 -19.03
CA GLY A 11 7.44 -30.19 -17.75
C GLY A 11 8.31 -29.78 -16.57
N ALA A 12 9.28 -28.89 -16.77
CA ALA A 12 9.96 -28.24 -15.66
C ALA A 12 9.05 -27.12 -15.12
N ILE A 13 8.24 -27.51 -14.13
CA ILE A 13 7.36 -26.65 -13.35
C ILE A 13 8.19 -25.52 -12.74
N LEU A 14 8.05 -24.30 -13.28
CA LEU A 14 8.53 -23.07 -12.66
C LEU A 14 7.70 -22.81 -11.39
N LEU A 15 8.19 -23.32 -10.27
CA LEU A 15 7.78 -22.91 -8.92
C LEU A 15 8.32 -21.49 -8.67
N ILE A 16 7.68 -20.49 -9.27
CA ILE A 16 7.87 -19.10 -8.85
C ILE A 16 7.10 -18.97 -7.54
N GLY A 17 7.82 -19.17 -6.43
CA GLY A 17 7.35 -18.78 -5.11
C GLY A 17 6.94 -17.31 -5.17
N PHE A 18 5.64 -17.06 -5.03
CA PHE A 18 5.10 -15.74 -4.75
C PHE A 18 5.63 -15.30 -3.39
N LEU A 19 6.86 -14.77 -3.40
CA LEU A 19 7.37 -13.93 -2.33
C LEU A 19 6.42 -12.74 -2.26
N SER A 20 5.46 -12.84 -1.33
CA SER A 20 4.62 -11.73 -0.93
C SER A 20 5.54 -10.70 -0.29
N THR A 21 6.11 -9.83 -1.13
CA THR A 21 6.81 -8.64 -0.67
C THR A 21 5.78 -7.81 0.07
N ALA A 22 5.88 -7.83 1.39
CA ALA A 22 5.27 -6.81 2.24
C ALA A 22 5.81 -5.49 1.72
N ALA A 23 4.96 -4.74 1.03
CA ALA A 23 5.31 -3.43 0.51
C ALA A 23 5.46 -2.51 1.72
N TYR A 24 6.69 -2.38 2.21
CA TYR A 24 7.02 -1.32 3.15
C TYR A 24 6.75 0.00 2.45
N ALA A 25 5.93 0.84 3.08
CA ALA A 25 5.60 2.15 2.56
C ALA A 25 6.88 2.98 2.39
N GLY A 26 7.34 3.15 1.15
CA GLY A 26 8.45 4.05 0.85
C GLY A 26 8.07 5.50 1.20
N PRO A 27 9.05 6.36 1.52
CA PRO A 27 8.77 7.74 1.86
C PRO A 27 8.21 8.51 0.65
N CYS A 28 7.11 9.23 0.85
CA CYS A 28 6.56 10.10 -0.19
C CYS A 28 7.26 11.44 -0.21
N ARG A 29 7.82 11.82 -1.36
CA ARG A 29 8.60 13.06 -1.51
C ARG A 29 7.91 14.14 -2.35
N GLY A 30 6.72 13.88 -2.92
CA GLY A 30 6.03 14.83 -3.80
C GLY A 30 4.52 14.65 -3.88
N ASN A 31 3.82 15.63 -4.45
CA ASN A 31 2.35 15.70 -4.53
C ASN A 31 1.74 15.08 -5.80
N GLY A 32 2.56 14.53 -6.70
CA GLY A 32 2.07 13.90 -7.94
C GLY A 32 1.15 12.70 -7.68
N TRP A 33 1.12 12.20 -6.44
CA TRP A 33 0.25 11.13 -5.98
C TRP A 33 -0.37 11.47 -4.63
N GLN A 34 -1.69 11.27 -4.50
CA GLN A 34 -2.44 11.44 -3.24
C GLN A 34 -2.75 10.08 -2.62
N PRO A 35 -2.11 9.72 -1.50
CA PRO A 35 -2.28 8.41 -0.90
C PRO A 35 -3.62 8.30 -0.14
N THR A 36 -4.22 7.11 -0.20
CA THR A 36 -5.36 6.72 0.64
C THR A 36 -4.90 6.36 2.06
N PHE A 37 -3.68 5.82 2.20
CA PHE A 37 -3.11 5.41 3.48
C PHE A 37 -1.74 6.06 3.71
N VAL A 38 -1.50 6.51 4.94
CA VAL A 38 -0.20 7.07 5.37
C VAL A 38 0.33 6.34 6.60
N HIS A 39 1.66 6.33 6.74
CA HIS A 39 2.38 5.74 7.87
C HIS A 39 3.35 6.73 8.45
N ASP A 40 3.47 6.69 9.77
CA ASP A 40 4.53 7.38 10.47
C ASP A 40 5.83 6.58 10.34
N LEU A 41 6.85 7.15 9.72
CA LEU A 41 8.19 6.55 9.66
C LEU A 41 9.10 7.05 10.78
N ILE A 42 8.72 8.10 11.51
CA ILE A 42 9.48 8.65 12.64
C ILE A 42 9.20 7.82 13.89
N THR A 43 7.92 7.54 14.16
CA THR A 43 7.48 6.68 15.27
C THR A 43 6.45 5.67 14.74
N PRO A 44 6.91 4.54 14.17
CA PRO A 44 6.02 3.58 13.53
C PRO A 44 4.99 3.00 14.49
N ASP A 45 3.71 3.29 14.22
CA ASP A 45 2.58 2.79 15.00
C ASP A 45 1.50 2.13 14.11
N GLY A 46 1.76 2.00 12.81
CA GLY A 46 0.87 1.39 11.82
C GLY A 46 0.15 2.38 10.88
N PRO A 47 -0.73 1.89 9.99
CA PRO A 47 -1.40 2.71 8.98
C PRO A 47 -2.44 3.68 9.54
N TYR A 48 -2.64 4.78 8.82
CA TYR A 48 -3.78 5.68 8.94
C TYR A 48 -4.49 5.79 7.59
N TYR A 49 -5.82 5.80 7.61
CA TYR A 49 -6.63 6.17 6.45
C TYR A 49 -6.78 7.69 6.39
N VAL A 50 -6.65 8.26 5.19
CA VAL A 50 -6.87 9.69 4.96
C VAL A 50 -8.33 9.93 4.57
N MET A 51 -9.08 10.58 5.46
CA MET A 51 -10.48 10.88 5.26
C MET A 51 -10.69 11.94 4.16
N PRO A 52 -11.86 11.95 3.48
CA PRO A 52 -12.16 12.97 2.46
C PRO A 52 -12.08 14.42 2.97
N ASN A 53 -12.33 14.65 4.26
CA ASN A 53 -12.20 15.95 4.91
C ASN A 53 -10.75 16.32 5.31
N GLY A 54 -9.77 15.46 4.98
CA GLY A 54 -8.36 15.68 5.30
C GLY A 54 -7.94 15.25 6.71
N SER A 55 -8.84 14.68 7.52
CA SER A 55 -8.48 14.08 8.80
C SER A 55 -7.87 12.67 8.64
N PHE A 56 -7.33 12.12 9.72
CA PHE A 56 -6.64 10.83 9.71
C PHE A 56 -7.29 9.88 10.72
N VAL A 57 -7.66 8.69 10.27
CA VAL A 57 -8.22 7.63 11.12
C VAL A 57 -7.18 6.55 11.30
N LYS A 58 -6.80 6.29 12.55
CA LYS A 58 -5.87 5.21 12.89
C LYS A 58 -6.54 3.86 12.63
N LEU A 59 -5.93 3.04 11.80
CA LEU A 59 -6.41 1.67 11.61
C LEU A 59 -6.08 0.80 12.84
N GLN A 60 -6.96 -0.14 13.15
CA GLN A 60 -6.93 -0.94 14.37
C GLN A 60 -7.03 -2.44 14.04
N GLY A 61 -6.47 -3.28 14.91
CA GLY A 61 -6.61 -4.75 14.85
C GLY A 61 -6.12 -5.36 13.54
N ASN A 62 -6.92 -6.28 12.96
CA ASN A 62 -6.76 -6.72 11.57
C ASN A 62 -7.12 -5.55 10.65
N TRP A 63 -6.19 -4.61 10.54
CA TRP A 63 -6.36 -3.30 9.95
C TRP A 63 -6.84 -3.34 8.51
N THR A 64 -6.60 -4.42 7.78
CA THR A 64 -7.10 -4.65 6.41
C THR A 64 -8.62 -4.64 6.36
N ASN A 65 -9.30 -5.32 7.29
CA ASN A 65 -10.77 -5.32 7.33
C ASN A 65 -11.33 -3.93 7.66
N HIS A 66 -10.68 -3.22 8.58
CA HIS A 66 -11.04 -1.85 8.92
C HIS A 66 -10.82 -0.91 7.72
N ALA A 67 -9.68 -1.02 7.03
CA ALA A 67 -9.40 -0.31 5.78
C ALA A 67 -10.47 -0.56 4.73
N CYS A 68 -10.90 -1.81 4.53
CA CYS A 68 -11.95 -2.15 3.58
C CYS A 68 -13.32 -1.60 3.96
N SER A 69 -13.63 -1.47 5.25
CA SER A 69 -14.84 -0.79 5.71
C SER A 69 -14.78 0.71 5.38
N LEU A 70 -13.65 1.36 5.64
CA LEU A 70 -13.45 2.79 5.34
C LEU A 70 -13.46 3.06 3.83
N ILE A 71 -12.81 2.22 3.02
CA ILE A 71 -12.84 2.33 1.54
C ILE A 71 -14.26 2.19 1.01
N ARG A 72 -15.04 1.22 1.49
CA ARG A 72 -16.45 1.05 1.05
C ARG A 72 -17.31 2.25 1.39
N SER A 73 -17.03 2.90 2.52
CA SER A 73 -17.85 4.01 3.02
C SER A 73 -17.42 5.38 2.47
N ASN A 74 -16.13 5.56 2.20
CA ASN A 74 -15.54 6.87 1.88
C ASN A 74 -14.77 6.90 0.55
N GLY A 75 -14.58 5.75 -0.09
CA GLY A 75 -13.82 5.60 -1.33
C GLY A 75 -12.29 5.57 -1.13
N VAL A 76 -11.59 5.79 -2.24
CA VAL A 76 -10.12 5.92 -2.29
C VAL A 76 -9.76 7.28 -2.91
N ARG A 77 -8.62 7.85 -2.51
CA ARG A 77 -8.19 9.16 -3.03
C ARG A 77 -7.58 9.06 -4.43
N ASN A 78 -7.11 7.87 -4.81
CA ASN A 78 -6.65 7.58 -6.17
C ASN A 78 -7.04 6.14 -6.53
N SER A 79 -7.90 6.01 -7.54
CA SER A 79 -8.42 4.72 -8.02
C SER A 79 -7.58 4.08 -9.12
N ARG A 80 -6.48 4.71 -9.55
CA ARG A 80 -5.65 4.18 -10.64
C ARG A 80 -4.90 2.92 -10.21
N GLY A 81 -5.21 1.81 -10.87
CA GLY A 81 -4.35 0.62 -10.94
C GLY A 81 -4.74 -0.57 -10.05
N PHE A 82 -5.83 -0.50 -9.27
CA PHE A 82 -6.19 -1.57 -8.33
C PHE A 82 -7.70 -1.78 -8.25
N THR A 83 -8.13 -3.04 -8.21
CA THR A 83 -9.54 -3.43 -8.34
C THR A 83 -10.12 -3.98 -7.05
N THR A 84 -9.27 -4.37 -6.09
CA THR A 84 -9.71 -4.93 -4.80
C THR A 84 -9.23 -4.12 -3.61
N CYS A 85 -9.98 -4.17 -2.50
CA CYS A 85 -9.57 -3.49 -1.26
C CYS A 85 -8.19 -3.94 -0.77
N ASN A 86 -7.90 -5.24 -0.80
CA ASN A 86 -6.62 -5.77 -0.35
C ASN A 86 -5.45 -5.18 -1.16
N GLU A 87 -5.64 -4.93 -2.45
CA GLU A 87 -4.61 -4.27 -3.24
C GLU A 87 -4.40 -2.82 -2.81
N TYR A 88 -5.47 -2.07 -2.55
CA TYR A 88 -5.36 -0.70 -2.02
C TYR A 88 -4.61 -0.64 -0.68
N THR A 89 -4.77 -1.65 0.17
CA THR A 89 -4.05 -1.71 1.44
C THR A 89 -2.53 -1.85 1.30
N ARG A 90 -2.01 -2.27 0.13
CA ARG A 90 -0.57 -2.33 -0.15
C ARG A 90 0.01 -0.99 -0.59
N ILE A 91 -0.84 -0.03 -0.95
CA ILE A 91 -0.42 1.27 -1.46
C ILE A 91 -0.41 2.26 -0.31
N GLN A 92 0.75 2.40 0.28
CA GLN A 92 0.94 3.17 1.50
C GLN A 92 2.02 4.22 1.27
N CYS A 93 1.84 5.35 1.92
CA CYS A 93 2.77 6.46 1.88
C CYS A 93 3.48 6.58 3.23
N GLY A 94 4.79 6.38 3.24
CA GLY A 94 5.60 6.65 4.43
C GLY A 94 5.83 8.15 4.58
N CYS A 95 5.63 8.68 5.78
CA CYS A 95 5.85 10.08 6.10
C CYS A 95 6.98 10.21 7.14
N ASP A 96 8.05 10.88 6.75
CA ASP A 96 9.16 11.29 7.63
C ASP A 96 9.41 12.81 7.53
N ALA A 97 10.41 13.33 8.24
CA ALA A 97 10.75 14.76 8.22
C ALA A 97 11.04 15.31 6.80
N ALA A 98 11.63 14.52 5.92
CA ALA A 98 11.93 14.90 4.54
C ALA A 98 10.72 14.69 3.59
N SER A 99 9.59 14.17 4.06
CA SER A 99 8.35 14.01 3.28
C SER A 99 7.46 15.26 3.28
N ARG A 100 7.88 16.36 3.92
CA ARG A 100 7.08 17.60 4.09
C ARG A 100 6.72 18.33 2.79
N SER A 101 7.42 18.07 1.70
CA SER A 101 7.03 18.54 0.37
C SER A 101 5.73 17.89 -0.14
N ASN A 102 5.35 16.72 0.38
CA ASN A 102 4.02 16.13 0.16
C ASN A 102 3.03 16.71 1.17
N ALA A 103 1.98 17.37 0.68
CA ALA A 103 0.98 18.05 1.50
C ALA A 103 0.21 17.10 2.42
N THR A 104 -0.05 15.86 1.99
CA THR A 104 -0.69 14.86 2.85
C THR A 104 0.23 14.46 4.00
N CYS A 105 1.51 14.19 3.73
CA CYS A 105 2.49 13.92 4.78
C CYS A 105 2.74 15.12 5.69
N ALA A 106 2.82 16.34 5.15
CA ALA A 106 2.98 17.54 5.96
C ALA A 106 1.83 17.73 6.96
N ASN A 107 0.58 17.54 6.49
CA ASN A 107 -0.60 17.60 7.35
C ASN A 107 -0.65 16.45 8.37
N PHE A 108 -0.25 15.24 7.97
CA PHE A 108 -0.18 14.08 8.86
C PHE A 108 0.85 14.29 9.96
N LEU A 109 2.07 14.71 9.61
CA LEU A 109 3.13 14.95 10.58
C LEU A 109 2.75 16.09 11.55
N ARG A 110 2.06 17.13 11.06
CA ARG A 110 1.53 18.19 11.93
C ARG A 110 0.45 17.67 12.88
N SER A 111 -0.44 16.79 12.43
CA SER A 111 -1.47 16.20 13.31
C SER A 111 -0.88 15.26 14.38
N LYS A 112 0.30 14.70 14.11
CA LYS A 112 1.12 13.93 15.07
C LYS A 112 1.97 14.81 15.99
N GLY A 113 2.01 16.12 15.77
CA GLY A 113 2.75 17.08 16.62
C GLY A 113 4.22 17.29 16.21
N TYR A 114 4.67 16.74 15.08
CA TYR A 114 6.01 17.01 14.57
C TYR A 114 6.08 18.45 14.02
N ARG A 115 7.03 19.24 14.53
CA ARG A 115 7.26 20.65 14.17
C ARG A 115 8.33 20.82 13.11
#